data_AF-A0A9D5HNE3-F1
#
_entry.id   AF-A0A9D5HNE3-F1
#
_cell.length_a   1.000
_cell.length_b   1.000
_cell.length_c   1.000
_cell.angle_alpha   90.00
_cell.angle_beta   90.00
_cell.angle_gamma   90.00
#
_symmetry.space_group_name_H-M   'P 1'
#
loop_
_entity.id
_entity.type
_entity.pdbx_description
1 polymer ?
#
loop_
_entity_poly.entity_id
_entity_poly.type
_entity_poly.pdbx_seq_one_letter_code
_entity_poly.pdbx_strand_id
1 'polypeptide(L)'
;MAQLDCKEEIIVDLFAGIGYFVLPFLVKIDGGMLHIHGNVIDSEESSWLEYVVKTITNIAKSEGLCWQISVEHLERVKWYGPHIRHLVADLSCKKL
;
A
#
# COMPACT_ATOMS: atom_id res chain seq x y z
N MET A 1 9.84 0.08 -14.99
CA MET A 1 8.44 0.27 -14.59
C MET A 1 7.98 -1.07 -14.05
N ALA A 2 7.47 -1.12 -12.83
CA ALA A 2 6.84 -2.33 -12.32
C ALA A 2 5.68 -2.69 -13.26
N GLN A 3 5.61 -3.95 -13.67
CA GLN A 3 4.57 -4.45 -14.56
C GLN A 3 3.61 -5.27 -13.71
N LEU A 4 2.52 -4.63 -13.28
CA LEU A 4 1.47 -5.27 -12.49
C LEU A 4 0.34 -5.70 -13.44
N ASP A 5 -0.04 -6.97 -13.42
CA ASP A 5 -1.18 -7.49 -14.21
C ASP A 5 -2.48 -7.29 -13.42
N CYS A 6 -2.99 -6.05 -13.42
CA CYS A 6 -4.14 -5.62 -12.61
C CYS A 6 -5.49 -5.81 -13.31
N LYS A 7 -5.67 -6.87 -14.09
CA LYS A 7 -6.95 -7.09 -14.77
C LYS A 7 -8.03 -7.31 -13.71
N GLU A 8 -9.05 -6.45 -13.74
CA GLU A 8 -10.20 -6.43 -12.81
C GLU A 8 -9.92 -5.92 -11.40
N GLU A 9 -8.71 -5.39 -11.12
CA GLU A 9 -8.36 -4.82 -9.82
C GLU A 9 -8.40 -3.28 -9.85
N ILE A 10 -8.92 -2.68 -8.77
CA ILE A 10 -8.89 -1.23 -8.61
C ILE A 10 -7.59 -0.86 -7.92
N ILE A 11 -6.79 -0.06 -8.62
CA ILE A 11 -5.51 0.45 -8.13
C ILE A 11 -5.76 1.79 -7.45
N VAL A 12 -5.36 1.87 -6.19
CA VAL A 12 -5.42 3.12 -5.42
C VAL A 12 -4.01 3.57 -5.10
N ASP A 13 -3.63 4.73 -5.62
CA ASP A 13 -2.33 5.36 -5.37
C ASP A 13 -2.38 6.18 -4.06
N LEU A 14 -1.50 5.85 -3.11
CA LEU A 14 -1.41 6.48 -1.80
C LEU A 14 -0.02 7.01 -1.54
N PHE A 15 0.11 8.28 -1.16
CA PHE A 15 1.32 8.73 -0.45
C PHE A 15 1.19 8.44 1.04
N ALA A 16 2.26 7.93 1.66
CA ALA A 16 2.35 7.72 3.10
C ALA A 16 2.03 9.03 3.86
N GLY A 17 0.79 9.14 4.37
CA GLY A 17 0.24 10.35 5.01
C GLY A 17 -1.14 10.78 4.50
N ILE A 18 -1.55 10.39 3.29
CA ILE A 18 -2.85 10.77 2.67
C ILE A 18 -3.85 9.59 2.65
N GLY A 19 -3.42 8.38 3.01
CA GLY A 19 -4.17 7.13 2.85
C GLY A 19 -5.57 7.06 3.46
N TYR A 20 -5.87 7.90 4.46
CA TYR A 20 -7.19 7.92 5.13
C TYR A 20 -8.35 8.19 4.18
N PHE A 21 -8.16 9.09 3.20
CA PHE A 21 -9.24 9.49 2.29
C PHE A 21 -9.58 8.45 1.23
N VAL A 22 -8.72 7.45 1.03
CA VAL A 22 -8.83 6.57 -0.13
C VAL A 22 -9.35 5.18 0.18
N LEU A 23 -9.38 4.82 1.47
CA LEU A 23 -9.99 3.59 1.97
C LEU A 23 -11.51 3.48 1.74
N PRO A 24 -12.31 4.58 1.81
CA PRO A 24 -13.71 4.54 1.39
C PRO A 24 -13.93 4.13 -0.07
N PHE A 25 -12.92 4.27 -0.96
CA PHE A 25 -13.02 3.77 -2.32
C PHE A 25 -12.88 2.26 -2.39
N LEU A 26 -12.02 1.66 -1.56
CA LEU A 26 -11.88 0.20 -1.46
C LEU A 26 -13.12 -0.48 -0.87
N VAL A 27 -13.85 0.20 0.02
CA VAL A 27 -15.10 -0.32 0.64
C VAL A 27 -16.17 -0.63 -0.41
N LYS A 28 -16.20 0.10 -1.53
CA LYS A 28 -17.31 0.03 -2.51
C LYS A 28 -17.24 -1.19 -3.45
N ILE A 29 -16.18 -1.98 -3.43
CA ILE A 29 -15.78 -2.83 -4.56
C ILE A 29 -15.29 -4.23 -4.16
N ASP A 30 -15.59 -4.69 -2.94
CA ASP A 30 -15.25 -6.03 -2.43
C ASP A 30 -13.74 -6.39 -2.43
N GLY A 31 -12.84 -5.42 -2.63
CA GLY A 31 -11.40 -5.60 -2.60
C GLY A 31 -10.67 -4.78 -3.67
N GLY A 32 -9.35 -4.96 -3.79
CA GLY A 32 -8.53 -4.29 -4.78
C GLY A 32 -7.04 -4.26 -4.43
N MET A 33 -6.26 -3.55 -5.24
CA MET A 33 -4.82 -3.38 -5.04
C MET A 33 -4.50 -1.95 -4.59
N LEU A 34 -3.72 -1.82 -3.53
CA LEU A 34 -3.18 -0.54 -3.07
C LEU A 34 -1.75 -0.38 -3.59
N HIS A 35 -1.47 0.75 -4.20
CA HIS A 35 -0.16 1.15 -4.69
C HIS A 35 0.35 2.30 -3.82
N ILE A 36 1.22 2.01 -2.85
CA ILE A 36 1.56 2.95 -1.78
C ILE A 36 2.96 3.48 -1.97
N HIS A 37 3.08 4.78 -2.22
CA HIS A 37 4.33 5.52 -2.35
C HIS A 37 4.86 6.02 -1.00
N GLY A 38 6.16 5.91 -0.79
CA GLY A 38 6.86 6.46 0.37
C GLY A 38 8.29 6.86 0.06
N ASN A 39 8.75 7.96 0.65
CA ASN A 39 10.18 8.28 0.70
C ASN A 39 10.71 7.81 2.05
N VAL A 40 11.64 6.86 2.04
CA VAL A 40 12.06 6.12 3.23
C VAL A 40 13.59 6.16 3.33
N ILE A 41 14.09 6.19 4.55
CA ILE A 41 15.52 5.99 4.79
C ILE A 41 15.87 4.54 4.40
N ASP A 42 16.96 4.33 3.66
CA ASP A 42 17.34 3.00 3.13
C ASP A 42 17.52 1.92 4.20
N SER A 43 17.90 2.29 5.42
CA SER A 43 17.96 1.39 6.57
C SER A 43 16.60 1.05 7.19
N GLU A 44 15.53 1.76 6.83
CA GLU A 44 14.19 1.67 7.44
C GLU A 44 13.14 1.09 6.49
N GLU A 45 13.51 0.62 5.29
CA GLU A 45 12.57 0.09 4.28
C GLU A 45 11.61 -0.97 4.86
N SER A 46 12.14 -1.92 5.64
CA SER A 46 11.35 -2.99 6.26
C SER A 46 10.35 -2.47 7.30
N SER A 47 10.80 -1.57 8.18
CA SER A 47 9.94 -0.98 9.22
C SER A 47 8.84 -0.13 8.61
N TRP A 48 9.13 0.56 7.51
CA TRP A 48 8.12 1.29 6.75
C TRP A 48 7.07 0.34 6.14
N LEU A 49 7.48 -0.76 5.52
CA LEU A 49 6.53 -1.74 4.95
C LEU A 49 5.63 -2.35 6.04
N GLU A 50 6.21 -2.77 7.17
CA GLU A 50 5.45 -3.28 8.32
C GLU A 50 4.44 -2.25 8.85
N TYR A 51 4.86 -0.99 8.96
CA TYR A 51 3.99 0.11 9.37
C TYR A 51 2.84 0.31 8.38
N VAL A 52 3.10 0.27 7.08
CA VAL A 52 2.10 0.41 6.03
C VAL A 52 1.07 -0.72 6.12
N VAL A 53 1.51 -1.98 6.17
CA VAL A 53 0.61 -3.15 6.29
C VAL A 53 -0.23 -3.05 7.57
N LYS A 54 0.39 -2.72 8.69
CA LYS A 54 -0.31 -2.57 9.98
C LYS A 54 -1.34 -1.44 9.94
N THR A 55 -1.00 -0.32 9.30
CA THR A 55 -1.90 0.83 9.18
C THR A 55 -3.12 0.49 8.33
N ILE A 56 -2.94 -0.10 7.15
CA ILE A 56 -4.06 -0.52 6.30
C ILE A 56 -4.92 -1.57 7.02
N THR A 57 -4.30 -2.51 7.72
CA THR A 57 -5.02 -3.53 8.51
C THR A 57 -5.86 -2.90 9.62
N ASN A 58 -5.31 -1.92 10.35
CA ASN A 58 -6.02 -1.25 11.42
C ASN A 58 -7.20 -0.43 10.88
N ILE A 59 -7.03 0.24 9.73
CA ILE A 59 -8.11 1.01 9.14
C ILE A 59 -9.21 0.09 8.60
N ALA A 60 -8.86 -1.01 7.93
CA ALA A 60 -9.86 -2.00 7.52
C ALA A 60 -10.68 -2.51 8.71
N LYS A 61 -10.01 -2.81 9.84
CA LYS A 61 -10.69 -3.21 11.09
C LYS A 61 -11.58 -2.11 11.67
N SER A 62 -11.15 -0.84 11.67
CA SER A 62 -11.94 0.26 12.23
C SER A 62 -13.20 0.56 11.41
N GLU A 63 -13.14 0.31 10.10
CA GLU A 63 -14.29 0.42 9.19
C GLU A 63 -15.19 -0.83 9.20
N GLY A 64 -14.86 -1.85 10.01
CA GLY A 64 -15.61 -3.10 10.08
C GLY A 64 -15.43 -4.02 8.86
N LEU A 65 -14.35 -3.84 8.11
CA LEU A 65 -14.04 -4.62 6.91
C LEU A 65 -13.20 -5.85 7.29
N CYS A 66 -13.74 -7.03 6.99
CA CYS A 66 -13.01 -8.29 7.10
C CYS A 66 -12.18 -8.51 5.84
N TRP A 67 -11.01 -7.87 5.75
CA TRP A 67 -10.10 -8.05 4.62
C TRP A 67 -8.83 -8.78 5.02
N GLN A 68 -8.41 -9.69 4.14
CA GLN A 68 -7.06 -10.23 4.13
C GLN A 68 -6.17 -9.28 3.32
N ILE A 69 -5.10 -8.79 3.95
CA ILE A 69 -4.11 -7.90 3.33
C ILE A 69 -2.81 -8.67 3.16
N SER A 70 -2.28 -8.70 1.94
CA SER A 70 -0.98 -9.30 1.60
C SER A 70 -0.10 -8.28 0.89
N VAL A 71 1.21 -8.35 1.12
CA VAL A 71 2.20 -7.61 0.32
C VAL A 71 2.46 -8.44 -0.94
N GLU A 72 2.15 -7.89 -2.10
CA GLU A 72 2.43 -8.52 -3.38
C GLU A 72 3.81 -8.12 -3.91
N HIS A 73 4.18 -6.85 -3.76
CA HIS A 73 5.46 -6.34 -4.25
C HIS A 73 5.96 -5.12 -3.47
N LEU A 74 7.28 -4.99 -3.39
CA LEU A 74 7.96 -3.79 -2.89
C LEU A 74 8.98 -3.34 -3.93
N GLU A 75 8.67 -2.24 -4.62
CA GLU A 75 9.51 -1.67 -5.67
C GLU A 75 10.40 -0.56 -5.13
N ARG A 76 11.68 -0.59 -5.50
CA ARG A 76 12.67 0.45 -5.21
C ARG A 76 12.83 1.32 -6.45
N VAL A 77 11.98 2.33 -6.58
CA VAL A 77 11.84 3.10 -7.83
C VAL A 77 13.09 3.93 -8.13
N LYS A 78 13.53 4.77 -7.18
CA LYS A 78 14.69 5.66 -7.36
C LYS A 78 15.25 6.18 -6.03
N TRP A 79 16.49 6.64 -6.07
CA TRP A 79 17.05 7.47 -5.01
C TRP A 79 16.48 8.89 -5.11
N TYR A 80 15.99 9.41 -3.99
CA TYR A 80 15.50 10.78 -3.86
C TYR A 80 16.57 11.71 -3.26
N GLY A 81 17.49 11.16 -2.47
CA GLY A 81 18.65 11.83 -1.90
C GLY A 81 19.59 10.85 -1.20
N PRO A 82 20.69 11.31 -0.59
CA PRO A 82 21.57 10.46 0.21
C PRO A 82 20.76 9.71 1.27
N HIS A 83 20.84 8.38 1.26
CA HIS A 83 20.10 7.48 2.16
C HIS A 83 18.57 7.56 2.08
N ILE A 84 17.99 8.32 1.13
CA ILE A 84 16.54 8.44 0.98
C ILE A 84 16.11 7.81 -0.35
N ARG A 85 15.24 6.81 -0.25
CA ARG A 85 14.73 6.06 -1.39
C ARG A 85 13.22 6.23 -1.53
N HIS A 86 12.77 6.39 -2.76
CA HIS A 86 11.36 6.29 -3.11
C HIS A 86 11.00 4.81 -3.28
N LEU A 87 10.10 4.33 -2.42
CA LEU A 87 9.54 2.99 -2.45
C LEU A 87 8.08 3.03 -2.89
N VAL A 88 7.65 1.92 -3.46
CA VAL A 88 6.26 1.64 -3.76
C VAL A 88 5.93 0.26 -3.21
N ALA A 89 4.92 0.17 -2.34
CA ALA A 89 4.41 -1.09 -1.83
C ALA A 89 3.06 -1.40 -2.47
N ASP A 90 2.99 -2.55 -3.14
CA ASP A 90 1.76 -3.10 -3.70
C ASP A 90 1.13 -4.06 -2.68
N LEU A 91 -0.07 -3.71 -2.21
CA LEU A 91 -0.83 -4.55 -1.28
C LEU A 91 -2.12 -5.05 -1.94
N SER A 92 -2.35 -6.36 -1.89
CA SER A 92 -3.63 -6.95 -2.25
C SER A 92 -4.56 -6.93 -1.04
N CYS A 93 -5.75 -6.36 -1.21
CA CYS A 93 -6.84 -6.37 -0.24
C CYS A 93 -7.97 -7.26 -0.77
N LYS A 94 -8.21 -8.39 -0.11
CA LYS A 94 -9.26 -9.35 -0.50
C LYS A 94 -10.27 -9.49 0.62
N LYS A 95 -11.55 -9.38 0.29
CA LYS A 95 -12.63 -9.64 1.26
C LYS A 95 -12.68 -11.11 1.65
N LEU A 96 -12.82 -11.36 2.95
CA LEU A 96 -13.04 -12.68 3.54
C LEU A 96 -14.52 -13.09 3.46
#